data_AF-A0ABC8VCG6-F1
#
_entry.id   AF-A0ABC8VCG6-F1
#
_cell.length_a   1.000
_cell.length_b   1.000
_cell.length_c   1.000
_cell.angle_alpha   90.00
_cell.angle_beta   90.00
_cell.angle_gamma   90.00
#
_symmetry.space_group_name_H-M   'P 1'
#
loop_
_entity.id
_entity.type
_entity.pdbx_description
1 polymer ?
#
loop_
_entity_poly.entity_id
_entity_poly.type
_entity_poly.pdbx_seq_one_letter_code
_entity_poly.pdbx_strand_id
1 'polypeptide(L)'
;MSIVEVPGPKDPEIVESLLLDLLDPENKAYALFESRKKREMFNDLAPLLWYSFGTVAAALLQEIVSVYPALSPPTLSARAATRACNALALLQTVAAHPETRAPFLEAAIPLYLFPFLNTTSEAKSFEHLRVTSLGFLGALAKVDDTEVVKFLLKIEVIPLCLRIMGTGSELSKTVATFIVQKIMRDEVVLQHICATPECFFQAASVLANMVIALTGQPSTRLLKRVSRGCTALRTHLPEALRNGTFDNCLRDDPAARNFLPQLLDNLAGPAGRAPHPGPGPRNQAQVAHHDVNRSGRCNPELATSLRLSFG
;
A
#
# COMPACT_ATOMS: atom_id res chain seq x y z
N MET A 1 -54.22 9.24 0.38
CA MET A 1 -53.11 8.26 0.40
C MET A 1 -51.98 8.89 -0.39
N SER A 2 -51.06 9.56 0.32
CA SER A 2 -49.85 10.09 -0.29
C SER A 2 -49.01 8.90 -0.74
N ILE A 3 -48.69 8.86 -2.03
CA ILE A 3 -47.75 7.90 -2.58
C ILE A 3 -46.43 8.20 -1.90
N VAL A 4 -46.00 7.34 -0.97
CA VAL A 4 -44.65 7.36 -0.43
C VAL A 4 -43.76 6.98 -1.61
N GLU A 5 -43.15 7.97 -2.24
CA GLU A 5 -42.07 7.74 -3.21
C GLU A 5 -41.01 6.90 -2.48
N VAL A 6 -40.76 5.70 -3.00
CA VAL A 6 -39.68 4.86 -2.52
C VAL A 6 -38.39 5.58 -2.92
N PRO A 7 -37.55 6.01 -1.96
CA PRO A 7 -36.37 6.80 -2.29
C PRO A 7 -35.46 6.03 -3.25
N GLY A 8 -35.08 6.68 -4.33
CA GLY A 8 -34.17 6.14 -5.32
C GLY A 8 -32.80 5.84 -4.70
N PRO A 9 -32.01 4.92 -5.28
CA PRO A 9 -30.72 4.49 -4.72
C PRO A 9 -29.65 5.58 -4.59
N LYS A 10 -29.93 6.82 -5.05
CA LYS A 10 -29.06 7.99 -4.98
C LYS A 10 -29.67 9.14 -4.16
N ASP A 11 -30.77 8.92 -3.44
CA ASP A 11 -31.40 10.00 -2.71
C ASP A 11 -30.54 10.45 -1.52
N PRO A 12 -30.31 11.77 -1.37
CA PRO A 12 -29.50 12.33 -0.29
C PRO A 12 -30.08 11.98 1.09
N GLU A 13 -31.40 11.83 1.20
CA GLU A 13 -32.10 11.44 2.43
C GLU A 13 -31.64 10.07 2.97
N ILE A 14 -31.29 9.12 2.10
CA ILE A 14 -30.78 7.80 2.51
C ILE A 14 -29.39 7.92 3.13
N VAL A 15 -28.55 8.83 2.61
CA VAL A 15 -27.19 9.02 3.14
C VAL A 15 -27.26 9.73 4.49
N GLU A 16 -28.09 10.76 4.60
CA GLU A 16 -28.32 11.48 5.86
C GLU A 16 -28.86 10.55 6.95
N SER A 17 -29.83 9.70 6.64
CA SER A 17 -30.35 8.72 7.59
C SER A 17 -29.25 7.74 8.05
N LEU A 18 -28.44 7.23 7.12
CA LEU A 18 -27.32 6.34 7.46
C LEU A 18 -26.27 7.03 8.33
N LEU A 19 -26.00 8.33 8.12
CA LEU A 19 -25.07 9.10 8.95
C LEU A 19 -25.59 9.28 10.38
N LEU A 20 -26.89 9.51 10.54
CA LEU A 20 -27.53 9.55 11.86
C LEU A 20 -27.47 8.19 12.54
N ASP A 21 -27.77 7.12 11.81
CA ASP A 21 -27.72 5.74 12.33
C ASP A 21 -26.29 5.31 12.72
N LEU A 22 -25.25 5.90 12.12
CA LEU A 22 -23.85 5.68 12.50
C LEU A 22 -23.54 6.23 13.91
N LEU A 23 -24.27 7.24 14.37
CA LEU A 23 -24.12 7.82 15.71
C LEU A 23 -24.97 7.11 16.77
N ASP A 24 -25.99 6.36 16.35
CA ASP A 24 -26.84 5.57 17.23
C ASP A 24 -26.21 4.21 17.58
N PRO A 25 -25.89 3.92 18.87
CA PRO A 25 -25.31 2.65 19.28
C PRO A 25 -26.09 1.40 18.86
N GLU A 26 -27.42 1.47 18.75
CA GLU A 26 -28.27 0.34 18.40
C GLU A 26 -28.19 0.02 16.91
N ASN A 27 -28.19 1.06 16.07
CA ASN A 27 -28.22 0.94 14.62
C ASN A 27 -26.82 0.98 13.97
N LYS A 28 -25.78 1.40 14.69
CA LYS A 28 -24.43 1.61 14.16
C LYS A 28 -23.86 0.41 13.41
N ALA A 29 -24.07 -0.80 13.92
CA ALA A 29 -23.52 -2.01 13.29
C ALA A 29 -24.14 -2.26 11.89
N TYR A 30 -25.43 -1.99 11.74
CA TYR A 30 -26.14 -2.06 10.47
C TYR A 30 -25.72 -0.90 9.55
N ALA A 31 -25.69 0.32 10.08
CA ALA A 31 -25.31 1.51 9.34
C ALA A 31 -23.89 1.43 8.77
N LEU A 32 -22.92 0.90 9.53
CA LEU A 32 -21.55 0.65 9.06
C LEU A 32 -21.52 -0.30 7.86
N PHE A 33 -22.29 -1.38 7.93
CA PHE A 33 -22.33 -2.39 6.87
C PHE A 33 -22.97 -1.83 5.60
N GLU A 34 -24.14 -1.18 5.72
CA GLU A 34 -24.83 -0.59 4.57
C GLU A 34 -24.06 0.57 3.96
N SER A 35 -23.50 1.46 4.77
CA SER A 35 -22.64 2.56 4.29
C SER A 35 -21.42 2.03 3.54
N ARG A 36 -20.76 0.99 4.08
CA ARG A 36 -19.62 0.33 3.43
C ARG A 36 -20.02 -0.30 2.09
N LYS A 37 -21.21 -0.88 2.00
CA LYS A 37 -21.72 -1.52 0.78
C LYS A 37 -22.07 -0.49 -0.30
N LYS A 38 -22.63 0.66 0.09
CA LYS A 38 -23.08 1.71 -0.83
C LYS A 38 -22.03 2.80 -1.10
N ARG A 39 -20.82 2.71 -0.53
CA ARG A 39 -19.79 3.77 -0.62
C ARG A 39 -19.35 4.17 -2.03
N GLU A 40 -19.52 3.30 -3.02
CA GLU A 40 -19.20 3.59 -4.42
C GLU A 40 -20.36 4.27 -5.17
N MET A 41 -21.57 4.24 -4.59
CA MET A 41 -22.77 4.83 -5.19
C MET A 41 -22.87 6.34 -4.93
N PHE A 42 -22.17 6.83 -3.91
CA PHE A 42 -22.25 8.19 -3.40
C PHE A 42 -20.89 8.87 -3.48
N ASN A 43 -20.67 9.69 -4.51
CA ASN A 43 -19.42 10.41 -4.70
C ASN A 43 -19.13 11.38 -3.53
N ASP A 44 -20.18 11.96 -2.94
CA ASP A 44 -20.07 12.95 -1.85
C ASP A 44 -20.04 12.32 -0.45
N LEU A 45 -20.00 10.98 -0.34
CA LEU A 45 -19.98 10.31 0.95
C LEU A 45 -18.76 10.70 1.80
N ALA A 46 -17.59 10.90 1.18
CA ALA A 46 -16.38 11.26 1.92
C ALA A 46 -16.49 12.64 2.60
N PRO A 47 -16.83 13.73 1.90
CA PRO A 47 -17.14 15.01 2.54
C PRO A 47 -18.22 14.89 3.61
N LEU A 48 -19.31 14.17 3.34
CA LEU A 48 -20.39 13.99 4.31
C LEU A 48 -19.91 13.29 5.58
N LEU A 49 -19.14 12.21 5.47
CA LEU A 49 -18.56 11.51 6.62
C LEU A 49 -17.60 12.42 7.42
N TRP A 50 -16.80 13.23 6.73
CA TRP A 50 -15.77 14.06 7.35
C TRP A 50 -16.33 15.28 8.07
N TYR A 51 -17.24 16.01 7.41
CA TYR A 51 -17.78 17.27 7.93
C TYR A 51 -19.04 17.10 8.78
N SER A 52 -19.66 15.91 8.80
CA SER A 52 -20.73 15.61 9.75
C SER A 52 -20.19 15.53 11.18
N PHE A 53 -20.88 16.23 12.09
CA PHE A 53 -20.44 16.35 13.47
C PHE A 53 -20.32 14.98 14.15
N GLY A 54 -19.14 14.67 14.64
CA GLY A 54 -18.88 13.46 15.44
C GLY A 54 -18.81 12.15 14.64
N THR A 55 -19.08 12.12 13.34
CA THR A 55 -19.12 10.86 12.57
C THR A 55 -17.76 10.15 12.54
N VAL A 56 -16.68 10.85 12.16
CA VAL A 56 -15.33 10.25 12.16
C VAL A 56 -14.90 9.81 13.57
N ALA A 57 -15.09 10.67 14.57
CA ALA A 57 -14.62 10.42 15.93
C ALA A 57 -15.46 9.35 16.67
N ALA A 58 -16.78 9.56 16.76
CA ALA A 58 -17.69 8.74 17.55
C ALA A 58 -18.16 7.47 16.83
N ALA A 59 -18.32 7.51 15.50
CA ALA A 59 -18.77 6.34 14.75
C ALA A 59 -17.61 5.47 14.25
N LEU A 60 -16.57 6.07 13.66
CA LEU A 60 -15.51 5.30 12.97
C LEU A 60 -14.30 5.01 13.85
N LEU A 61 -13.67 6.04 14.44
CA LEU A 61 -12.48 5.86 15.28
C LEU A 61 -12.81 5.07 16.55
N GLN A 62 -13.99 5.24 17.12
CA GLN A 62 -14.38 4.41 18.25
C GLN A 62 -14.53 2.92 17.88
N GLU A 63 -14.96 2.56 16.67
CA GLU A 63 -14.96 1.14 16.30
C GLU A 63 -13.53 0.56 16.23
N ILE A 64 -12.55 1.37 15.81
CA ILE A 64 -11.14 0.99 15.80
C ILE A 64 -10.62 0.81 17.23
N VAL A 65 -10.81 1.82 18.09
CA VAL A 65 -10.27 1.82 19.46
C VAL A 65 -10.95 0.76 20.33
N SER A 66 -12.24 0.47 20.10
CA SER A 66 -12.97 -0.57 20.83
C SER A 66 -12.37 -1.97 20.69
N VAL A 67 -11.59 -2.22 19.64
CA VAL A 67 -10.92 -3.50 19.39
C VAL A 67 -9.60 -3.62 20.16
N TYR A 68 -8.98 -2.51 20.59
CA TYR A 68 -7.65 -2.51 21.20
C TYR A 68 -7.51 -3.44 22.42
N PRO A 69 -8.46 -3.50 23.36
CA PRO A 69 -8.36 -4.39 24.52
C PRO A 69 -8.30 -5.89 24.15
N ALA A 70 -8.83 -6.25 22.98
CA ALA A 70 -8.87 -7.64 22.49
C ALA A 70 -7.64 -8.01 21.64
N LEU A 71 -6.69 -7.08 21.44
CA LEU A 71 -5.45 -7.36 20.71
C LEU A 71 -4.42 -8.08 21.60
N SER A 72 -4.39 -7.74 22.89
CA SER A 72 -3.50 -8.33 23.89
C SER A 72 -4.20 -8.41 25.26
N PRO A 73 -4.60 -9.60 25.74
CA PRO A 73 -4.42 -10.92 25.12
C PRO A 73 -5.24 -11.07 23.82
N PRO A 74 -4.85 -11.97 22.89
CA PRO A 74 -5.44 -12.04 21.56
C PRO A 74 -6.82 -12.72 21.55
N THR A 75 -7.85 -12.01 22.00
CA THR A 75 -9.23 -12.50 22.18
C THR A 75 -10.21 -11.93 21.16
N LEU A 76 -9.70 -11.30 20.10
CA LEU A 76 -10.51 -10.66 19.06
C LEU A 76 -11.45 -11.64 18.34
N SER A 77 -12.76 -11.41 18.51
CA SER A 77 -13.80 -12.16 17.79
C SER A 77 -13.90 -11.77 16.32
N ALA A 78 -14.37 -12.70 15.49
CA ALA A 78 -14.62 -12.44 14.06
C ALA A 78 -15.63 -11.31 13.84
N ARG A 79 -16.68 -11.22 14.67
CA ARG A 79 -17.70 -10.16 14.59
C ARG A 79 -17.10 -8.77 14.87
N ALA A 80 -16.27 -8.66 15.90
CA ALA A 80 -15.61 -7.40 16.24
C ALA A 80 -14.59 -6.99 15.16
N ALA A 81 -13.81 -7.93 14.64
CA ALA A 81 -12.89 -7.68 13.52
C ALA A 81 -13.63 -7.15 12.29
N THR A 82 -14.74 -7.80 11.88
CA THR A 82 -15.54 -7.37 10.72
C THR A 82 -16.12 -5.97 10.91
N ARG A 83 -16.59 -5.63 12.11
CA ARG A 83 -17.09 -4.27 12.42
C ARG A 83 -16.00 -3.22 12.27
N ALA A 84 -14.82 -3.45 12.85
CA ALA A 84 -13.68 -2.56 12.68
C ALA A 84 -13.27 -2.44 11.21
N CYS A 85 -13.24 -3.55 10.47
CA CYS A 85 -12.96 -3.54 9.02
C CYS A 85 -13.98 -2.72 8.21
N ASN A 86 -15.28 -2.73 8.59
CA ASN A 86 -16.29 -1.87 7.95
C ASN A 86 -16.02 -0.39 8.24
N ALA A 87 -15.61 -0.02 9.45
CA ALA A 87 -15.22 1.35 9.79
C ALA A 87 -13.95 1.77 9.02
N LEU A 88 -12.94 0.89 8.93
CA LEU A 88 -11.73 1.11 8.11
C LEU A 88 -12.06 1.36 6.64
N ALA A 89 -13.02 0.62 6.09
CA ALA A 89 -13.48 0.77 4.73
C ALA A 89 -14.11 2.15 4.45
N LEU A 90 -14.78 2.76 5.43
CA LEU A 90 -15.34 4.11 5.33
C LEU A 90 -14.25 5.18 5.51
N LEU A 91 -13.34 4.99 6.47
CA LEU A 91 -12.16 5.87 6.60
C LEU A 91 -11.31 5.86 5.34
N GLN A 92 -11.21 4.72 4.65
CA GLN A 92 -10.50 4.63 3.37
C GLN A 92 -11.16 5.50 2.31
N THR A 93 -12.50 5.54 2.27
CA THR A 93 -13.25 6.42 1.37
C THR A 93 -12.94 7.89 1.65
N VAL A 94 -12.93 8.28 2.93
CA VAL A 94 -12.55 9.64 3.35
C VAL A 94 -11.10 9.97 2.97
N ALA A 95 -10.17 9.05 3.18
CA ALA A 95 -8.77 9.24 2.85
C ALA A 95 -8.49 9.32 1.33
N ALA A 96 -9.31 8.63 0.52
CA ALA A 96 -9.17 8.62 -0.93
C ALA A 96 -9.68 9.92 -1.58
N HIS A 97 -10.67 10.58 -0.99
CA HIS A 97 -11.31 11.74 -1.58
C HIS A 97 -10.42 13.01 -1.52
N PRO A 98 -10.24 13.75 -2.64
CA PRO A 98 -9.30 14.87 -2.71
C PRO A 98 -9.55 15.97 -1.66
N GLU A 99 -10.80 16.27 -1.36
CA GLU A 99 -11.19 17.35 -0.43
C GLU A 99 -10.87 17.01 1.03
N THR A 100 -11.04 15.75 1.41
CA THR A 100 -10.91 15.31 2.81
C THR A 100 -9.57 14.69 3.11
N ARG A 101 -8.77 14.34 2.09
CA ARG A 101 -7.46 13.70 2.26
C ARG A 101 -6.49 14.53 3.08
N ALA A 102 -6.31 15.81 2.75
CA ALA A 102 -5.38 16.68 3.47
C ALA A 102 -5.73 16.77 4.97
N PRO A 103 -6.96 17.17 5.37
CA PRO A 103 -7.30 17.23 6.79
C PRO A 103 -7.31 15.83 7.46
N PHE A 104 -7.58 14.76 6.72
CA PHE A 104 -7.47 13.38 7.23
C PHE A 104 -6.02 13.00 7.60
N LEU A 105 -5.04 13.40 6.78
CA LEU A 105 -3.62 13.16 7.07
C LEU A 105 -3.11 14.07 8.19
N GLU A 106 -3.54 15.33 8.22
CA GLU A 106 -3.22 16.27 9.31
C GLU A 106 -3.70 15.77 10.67
N ALA A 107 -4.89 15.16 10.71
CA ALA A 107 -5.44 14.52 11.91
C ALA A 107 -4.68 13.24 12.33
N ALA A 108 -3.69 12.80 11.55
CA ALA A 108 -2.86 11.63 11.80
C ALA A 108 -3.65 10.32 12.05
N ILE A 109 -4.85 10.21 11.49
CA ILE A 109 -5.76 9.06 11.65
C ILE A 109 -5.09 7.71 11.31
N PRO A 110 -4.24 7.58 10.28
CA PRO A 110 -3.57 6.32 9.98
C PRO A 110 -2.73 5.72 11.13
N LEU A 111 -2.31 6.52 12.12
CA LEU A 111 -1.58 6.01 13.30
C LEU A 111 -2.42 5.04 14.14
N TYR A 112 -3.74 5.18 14.14
CA TYR A 112 -4.64 4.26 14.86
C TYR A 112 -4.62 2.82 14.30
N LEU A 113 -4.01 2.60 13.14
CA LEU A 113 -3.91 1.27 12.52
C LEU A 113 -2.69 0.48 12.98
N PHE A 114 -1.69 1.15 13.57
CA PHE A 114 -0.43 0.52 13.96
C PHE A 114 -0.61 -0.60 15.00
N PRO A 115 -1.47 -0.46 16.03
CA PRO A 115 -1.78 -1.57 16.94
C PRO A 115 -2.25 -2.83 16.22
N PHE A 116 -3.05 -2.70 15.15
CA PHE A 116 -3.52 -3.84 14.35
C PHE A 116 -2.37 -4.49 13.57
N LEU A 117 -1.56 -3.67 12.91
CA LEU A 117 -0.43 -4.07 12.07
C LEU A 117 0.75 -4.66 12.88
N ASN A 118 0.79 -4.40 14.19
CA ASN A 118 1.78 -4.95 15.13
C ASN A 118 1.38 -6.32 15.71
N THR A 119 0.16 -6.80 15.49
CA THR A 119 -0.29 -8.09 16.03
C THR A 119 0.41 -9.28 15.37
N THR A 120 0.68 -10.33 16.13
CA THR A 120 1.37 -11.55 15.65
C THR A 120 0.47 -12.80 15.62
N SER A 121 -0.74 -12.73 16.20
CA SER A 121 -1.68 -13.86 16.22
C SER A 121 -2.07 -14.30 14.80
N GLU A 122 -2.03 -15.60 14.52
CA GLU A 122 -2.42 -16.20 13.23
C GLU A 122 -3.93 -16.49 13.12
N ALA A 123 -4.72 -16.14 14.15
CA ALA A 123 -6.17 -16.33 14.08
C ALA A 123 -6.78 -15.52 12.92
N LYS A 124 -7.76 -16.13 12.21
CA LYS A 124 -8.41 -15.55 11.03
C LYS A 124 -8.95 -14.12 11.26
N SER A 125 -9.45 -13.82 12.46
CA SER A 125 -9.93 -12.48 12.82
C SER A 125 -8.80 -11.44 12.81
N PHE A 126 -7.61 -11.80 13.28
CA PHE A 126 -6.42 -10.94 13.26
C PHE A 126 -5.84 -10.80 11.87
N GLU A 127 -5.79 -11.89 11.08
CA GLU A 127 -5.35 -11.81 9.69
C GLU A 127 -6.23 -10.89 8.86
N HIS A 128 -7.56 -11.03 8.99
CA HIS A 128 -8.51 -10.13 8.33
C HIS A 128 -8.26 -8.67 8.70
N LEU A 129 -8.11 -8.39 10.00
CA LEU A 129 -7.84 -7.03 10.48
C LEU A 129 -6.53 -6.44 9.93
N ARG A 130 -5.45 -7.23 9.93
CA ARG A 130 -4.15 -6.81 9.38
C ARG A 130 -4.20 -6.55 7.89
N VAL A 131 -4.79 -7.47 7.12
CA VAL A 131 -4.89 -7.33 5.66
C VAL A 131 -5.74 -6.11 5.29
N THR A 132 -6.86 -5.87 5.97
CA THR A 132 -7.70 -4.68 5.73
C THR A 132 -6.94 -3.40 6.10
N SER A 133 -6.20 -3.38 7.21
CA SER A 133 -5.38 -2.24 7.62
C SER A 133 -4.23 -1.95 6.64
N LEU A 134 -3.59 -2.99 6.11
CA LEU A 134 -2.61 -2.85 5.02
C LEU A 134 -3.26 -2.38 3.73
N GLY A 135 -4.44 -2.90 3.39
CA GLY A 135 -5.20 -2.45 2.22
C GLY A 135 -5.52 -0.96 2.28
N PHE A 136 -5.89 -0.45 3.44
CA PHE A 136 -6.07 0.97 3.71
C PHE A 136 -4.78 1.77 3.40
N LEU A 137 -3.63 1.36 3.93
CA LEU A 137 -2.35 2.03 3.66
C LEU A 137 -1.93 1.92 2.18
N GLY A 138 -2.23 0.78 1.55
CA GLY A 138 -2.02 0.55 0.12
C GLY A 138 -2.85 1.48 -0.75
N ALA A 139 -4.10 1.72 -0.38
CA ALA A 139 -4.96 2.67 -1.09
C ALA A 139 -4.42 4.10 -1.00
N LEU A 140 -3.93 4.52 0.17
CA LEU A 140 -3.25 5.81 0.33
C LEU A 140 -2.00 5.90 -0.55
N ALA A 141 -1.12 4.89 -0.51
CA ALA A 141 0.08 4.86 -1.33
C ALA A 141 -0.21 4.82 -2.85
N LYS A 142 -1.41 4.38 -3.26
CA LYS A 142 -1.84 4.32 -4.67
C LYS A 142 -2.17 5.70 -5.25
N VAL A 143 -2.49 6.70 -4.42
CA VAL A 143 -2.93 8.05 -4.83
C VAL A 143 -1.89 8.80 -5.68
N ASP A 144 -0.62 8.37 -5.66
CA ASP A 144 0.49 8.97 -6.40
C ASP A 144 0.65 10.49 -6.09
N ASP A 145 0.48 10.84 -4.81
CA ASP A 145 0.62 12.19 -4.26
C ASP A 145 1.79 12.23 -3.26
N THR A 146 2.79 13.08 -3.54
CA THR A 146 4.03 13.16 -2.76
C THR A 146 3.79 13.54 -1.30
N GLU A 147 2.77 14.34 -0.98
CA GLU A 147 2.48 14.69 0.42
C GLU A 147 1.94 13.48 1.20
N VAL A 148 1.15 12.62 0.55
CA VAL A 148 0.73 11.33 1.11
C VAL A 148 1.94 10.45 1.37
N VAL A 149 2.86 10.34 0.39
CA VAL A 149 4.05 9.51 0.54
C VAL A 149 4.97 10.03 1.66
N LYS A 150 5.18 11.34 1.75
CA LYS A 150 5.93 11.97 2.86
C LYS A 150 5.28 11.68 4.22
N PHE A 151 3.96 11.74 4.30
CA PHE A 151 3.24 11.37 5.52
C PHE A 151 3.44 9.89 5.89
N LEU A 152 3.33 8.97 4.93
CA LEU A 152 3.57 7.53 5.15
C LEU A 152 5.02 7.27 5.61
N LEU A 153 5.99 8.01 5.10
CA LEU A 153 7.36 7.95 5.57
C LEU A 153 7.49 8.46 7.02
N LYS A 154 6.88 9.62 7.32
CA LYS A 154 6.91 10.26 8.64
C LYS A 154 6.39 9.34 9.76
N ILE A 155 5.38 8.52 9.46
CA ILE A 155 4.81 7.58 10.44
C ILE A 155 5.48 6.20 10.42
N GLU A 156 6.62 6.03 9.74
CA GLU A 156 7.40 4.79 9.70
C GLU A 156 6.68 3.58 9.06
N VAL A 157 5.93 3.81 7.96
CA VAL A 157 5.28 2.70 7.21
C VAL A 157 6.29 1.73 6.59
N ILE A 158 7.45 2.21 6.12
CA ILE A 158 8.47 1.33 5.49
C ILE A 158 8.99 0.27 6.48
N PRO A 159 9.53 0.63 7.67
CA PRO A 159 9.96 -0.36 8.66
C PRO A 159 8.86 -1.38 9.01
N LEU A 160 7.63 -0.89 9.17
CA LEU A 160 6.47 -1.73 9.45
C LEU A 160 6.22 -2.76 8.34
N CYS A 161 6.17 -2.31 7.09
CA CYS A 161 5.98 -3.17 5.93
C CYS A 161 7.11 -4.19 5.77
N LEU A 162 8.37 -3.81 6.01
CA LEU A 162 9.50 -4.74 5.93
C LEU A 162 9.40 -5.88 6.95
N ARG A 163 9.00 -5.57 8.18
CA ARG A 163 8.74 -6.60 9.20
C ARG A 163 7.64 -7.56 8.74
N ILE A 164 6.54 -7.02 8.19
CA ILE A 164 5.42 -7.82 7.67
C ILE A 164 5.85 -8.66 6.46
N MET A 165 6.72 -8.16 5.59
CA MET A 165 7.29 -8.94 4.47
C MET A 165 8.10 -10.15 4.96
N GLY A 166 8.78 -10.02 6.09
CA GLY A 166 9.51 -11.13 6.72
C GLY A 166 8.58 -12.19 7.30
N THR A 167 7.65 -11.79 8.18
CA THR A 167 6.92 -12.72 9.07
C THR A 167 5.42 -12.83 8.80
N GLY A 168 4.84 -12.03 7.90
CA GLY A 168 3.40 -12.00 7.65
C GLY A 168 2.89 -13.15 6.77
N SER A 169 1.56 -13.24 6.62
CA SER A 169 0.93 -14.15 5.65
C SER A 169 1.26 -13.75 4.21
N GLU A 170 1.19 -14.67 3.26
CA GLU A 170 1.49 -14.42 1.83
C GLU A 170 0.76 -13.19 1.27
N LEU A 171 -0.52 -13.03 1.62
CA LEU A 171 -1.31 -11.87 1.22
C LEU A 171 -0.80 -10.57 1.87
N SER A 172 -0.48 -10.61 3.17
CA SER A 172 0.09 -9.45 3.87
C SER A 172 1.44 -9.05 3.28
N LYS A 173 2.29 -10.02 2.91
CA LYS A 173 3.57 -9.79 2.23
C LYS A 173 3.37 -9.12 0.89
N THR A 174 2.39 -9.58 0.09
CA THR A 174 2.06 -8.99 -1.20
C THR A 174 1.64 -7.52 -1.06
N VAL A 175 0.73 -7.21 -0.13
CA VAL A 175 0.26 -5.83 0.08
C VAL A 175 1.36 -4.94 0.66
N ALA A 176 2.14 -5.42 1.62
CA ALA A 176 3.28 -4.69 2.18
C ALA A 176 4.34 -4.38 1.11
N THR A 177 4.64 -5.34 0.24
CA THR A 177 5.53 -5.17 -0.90
C THR A 177 5.01 -4.08 -1.84
N PHE A 178 3.71 -4.09 -2.16
CA PHE A 178 3.07 -3.07 -2.99
C PHE A 178 3.17 -1.66 -2.37
N ILE A 179 2.91 -1.52 -1.06
CA ILE A 179 3.02 -0.23 -0.36
C ILE A 179 4.44 0.33 -0.48
N VAL A 180 5.44 -0.50 -0.14
CA VAL A 180 6.84 -0.09 -0.19
C VAL A 180 7.25 0.24 -1.63
N GLN A 181 6.79 -0.55 -2.61
CA GLN A 181 7.00 -0.28 -4.03
C GLN A 181 6.48 1.10 -4.45
N LYS A 182 5.27 1.46 -3.99
CA LYS A 182 4.65 2.75 -4.28
C LYS A 182 5.41 3.91 -3.64
N ILE A 183 5.80 3.77 -2.37
CA ILE A 183 6.58 4.79 -1.66
C ILE A 183 7.94 5.01 -2.35
N MET A 184 8.64 3.94 -2.69
CA MET A 184 9.96 4.01 -3.35
C MET A 184 9.90 4.48 -4.81
N ARG A 185 8.70 4.57 -5.41
CA ARG A 185 8.52 5.08 -6.77
C ARG A 185 8.63 6.60 -6.83
N ASP A 186 8.33 7.30 -5.74
CA ASP A 186 8.42 8.75 -5.65
C ASP A 186 9.90 9.19 -5.61
N GLU A 187 10.33 10.03 -6.56
CA GLU A 187 11.73 10.45 -6.68
C GLU A 187 12.18 11.35 -5.53
N VAL A 188 11.30 12.21 -5.04
CA VAL A 188 11.59 13.15 -3.94
C VAL A 188 11.82 12.36 -2.66
N VAL A 189 10.97 11.38 -2.41
CA VAL A 189 11.08 10.50 -1.23
C VAL A 189 12.27 9.57 -1.35
N LEU A 190 12.54 9.01 -2.54
CA LEU A 190 13.70 8.17 -2.75
C LEU A 190 15.01 8.93 -2.51
N GLN A 191 15.11 10.20 -2.95
CA GLN A 191 16.26 11.04 -2.65
C GLN A 191 16.42 11.30 -1.15
N HIS A 192 15.31 11.52 -0.44
CA HIS A 192 15.31 11.71 1.01
C HIS A 192 15.76 10.44 1.75
N ILE A 193 15.27 9.26 1.34
CA ILE A 193 15.69 7.96 1.90
C ILE A 193 17.16 7.65 1.51
N CYS A 194 17.63 8.07 0.34
CA CYS A 194 19.03 7.89 -0.07
C CYS A 194 19.99 8.92 0.57
N ALA A 195 19.52 9.84 1.42
CA ALA A 195 20.34 10.95 1.91
C ALA A 195 21.40 10.53 2.95
N THR A 196 21.16 9.45 3.69
CA THR A 196 22.08 8.94 4.72
C THR A 196 22.46 7.48 4.47
N PRO A 197 23.65 7.03 4.92
CA PRO A 197 24.07 5.62 4.82
C PRO A 197 23.10 4.63 5.48
N GLU A 198 22.52 4.98 6.63
CA GLU A 198 21.56 4.13 7.34
C GLU A 198 20.29 3.91 6.52
N CYS A 199 19.75 4.99 5.93
CA CYS A 199 18.56 4.93 5.11
C CYS A 199 18.84 4.24 3.76
N PHE A 200 20.09 4.31 3.26
CA PHE A 200 20.54 3.49 2.15
C PHE A 200 20.50 1.99 2.47
N PHE A 201 21.01 1.55 3.62
CA PHE A 201 20.93 0.13 4.02
C PHE A 201 19.48 -0.34 4.15
N GLN A 202 18.59 0.51 4.65
CA GLN A 202 17.15 0.22 4.68
C GLN A 202 16.59 0.06 3.26
N ALA A 203 16.89 0.99 2.33
CA ALA A 203 16.46 0.89 0.93
C ALA A 203 17.03 -0.36 0.21
N ALA A 204 18.27 -0.75 0.51
CA ALA A 204 18.87 -1.95 -0.04
C ALA A 204 18.25 -3.24 0.53
N SER A 205 17.97 -3.28 1.83
CA SER A 205 17.24 -4.37 2.48
C SER A 205 15.81 -4.49 1.93
N VAL A 206 15.14 -3.36 1.71
CA VAL A 206 13.84 -3.29 1.02
C VAL A 206 13.92 -3.97 -0.33
N LEU A 207 14.87 -3.57 -1.18
CA LEU A 207 15.00 -4.13 -2.52
C LEU A 207 15.32 -5.62 -2.51
N ALA A 208 16.20 -6.06 -1.62
CA ALA A 208 16.51 -7.48 -1.44
C ALA A 208 15.25 -8.28 -1.05
N ASN A 209 14.47 -7.79 -0.08
CA ASN A 209 13.24 -8.43 0.36
C ASN A 209 12.15 -8.41 -0.73
N MET A 210 12.06 -7.33 -1.50
CA MET A 210 11.14 -7.25 -2.64
C MET A 210 11.53 -8.24 -3.75
N VAL A 211 12.83 -8.40 -4.05
CA VAL A 211 13.32 -9.37 -5.04
C VAL A 211 13.06 -10.82 -4.59
N ILE A 212 13.25 -11.12 -3.30
CA ILE A 212 12.92 -12.44 -2.73
C ILE A 212 11.41 -12.69 -2.76
N ALA A 213 10.59 -11.67 -2.47
CA ALA A 213 9.13 -11.80 -2.45
C ALA A 213 8.47 -11.82 -3.85
N LEU A 214 9.13 -11.26 -4.87
CA LEU A 214 8.62 -11.10 -6.24
C LEU A 214 9.30 -12.06 -7.23
N THR A 215 9.49 -13.34 -6.90
CA THR A 215 10.04 -14.39 -7.80
C THR A 215 9.27 -14.60 -9.13
N GLY A 216 8.38 -13.68 -9.53
CA GLY A 216 7.72 -13.64 -10.83
C GLY A 216 8.09 -12.48 -11.75
N GLN A 217 8.34 -11.25 -11.25
CA GLN A 217 8.70 -10.07 -12.09
C GLN A 217 9.32 -8.92 -11.27
N PRO A 218 10.65 -8.73 -11.23
CA PRO A 218 11.26 -7.54 -10.66
C PRO A 218 10.97 -6.32 -11.53
N SER A 219 10.50 -5.23 -10.93
CA SER A 219 10.29 -3.97 -11.66
C SER A 219 11.63 -3.32 -12.02
N THR A 220 12.12 -3.58 -13.22
CA THR A 220 13.35 -2.98 -13.79
C THR A 220 13.37 -1.45 -13.75
N ARG A 221 12.20 -0.80 -13.69
CA ARG A 221 12.05 0.67 -13.61
C ARG A 221 12.40 1.23 -12.22
N LEU A 222 11.96 0.58 -11.15
CA LEU A 222 12.29 1.00 -9.78
C LEU A 222 13.78 0.82 -9.51
N LEU A 223 14.33 -0.28 -9.99
CA LEU A 223 15.73 -0.60 -9.81
C LEU A 223 16.67 0.37 -10.54
N LYS A 224 16.34 0.77 -11.79
CA LYS A 224 17.04 1.85 -12.50
C LYS A 224 16.95 3.22 -11.80
N ARG A 225 15.93 3.42 -10.97
CA ARG A 225 15.73 4.68 -10.25
C ARG A 225 16.48 4.70 -8.92
N VAL A 226 16.50 3.57 -8.20
CA VAL A 226 17.38 3.39 -7.02
C VAL A 226 18.84 3.56 -7.42
N SER A 227 19.28 2.97 -8.53
CA SER A 227 20.65 3.13 -9.03
C SER A 227 21.02 4.58 -9.39
N ARG A 228 20.04 5.39 -9.83
CA ARG A 228 20.25 6.79 -10.20
C ARG A 228 20.09 7.76 -9.02
N GLY A 229 19.23 7.45 -8.06
CA GLY A 229 18.94 8.31 -6.90
C GLY A 229 19.99 8.22 -5.80
N CYS A 230 20.67 7.08 -5.69
CA CYS A 230 21.69 6.86 -4.68
C CYS A 230 23.08 7.01 -5.31
N THR A 231 23.64 8.23 -5.33
CA THR A 231 25.09 8.43 -5.56
C THR A 231 25.94 7.65 -4.54
N ALA A 232 25.37 7.39 -3.35
CA ALA A 232 25.93 6.53 -2.30
C ALA A 232 25.99 5.02 -2.66
N LEU A 233 25.25 4.53 -3.68
CA LEU A 233 25.39 3.15 -4.16
C LEU A 233 26.79 2.89 -4.74
N ARG A 234 27.46 3.93 -5.25
CA ARG A 234 28.84 3.82 -5.73
C ARG A 234 29.84 3.60 -4.60
N THR A 235 29.50 4.00 -3.36
CA THR A 235 30.40 3.92 -2.20
C THR A 235 30.01 2.85 -1.19
N HIS A 236 28.74 2.46 -1.07
CA HIS A 236 28.24 1.57 -0.02
C HIS A 236 27.39 0.40 -0.53
N LEU A 237 27.68 -0.17 -1.69
CA LEU A 237 26.94 -1.35 -2.17
C LEU A 237 27.01 -2.51 -1.14
N PRO A 238 25.86 -3.07 -0.68
CA PRO A 238 25.87 -4.18 0.27
C PRO A 238 26.60 -5.39 -0.30
N GLU A 239 27.48 -6.01 0.49
CA GLU A 239 28.27 -7.17 0.05
C GLU A 239 27.41 -8.34 -0.44
N ALA A 240 26.19 -8.50 0.10
CA ALA A 240 25.24 -9.52 -0.34
C ALA A 240 24.84 -9.39 -1.82
N LEU A 241 24.83 -8.17 -2.38
CA LEU A 241 24.60 -7.92 -3.82
C LEU A 241 25.88 -8.07 -4.65
N ARG A 242 27.05 -8.15 -4.01
CA ARG A 242 28.37 -8.26 -4.65
C ARG A 242 28.95 -9.67 -4.64
N ASN A 243 28.57 -10.49 -3.66
CA ASN A 243 29.14 -11.82 -3.41
C ASN A 243 28.31 -12.99 -3.97
N GLY A 244 27.31 -12.71 -4.82
CA GLY A 244 26.48 -13.75 -5.44
C GLY A 244 25.47 -14.43 -4.50
N THR A 245 25.21 -13.87 -3.31
CA THR A 245 24.21 -14.43 -2.36
C THR A 245 22.83 -14.60 -3.02
N PHE A 246 22.48 -13.73 -3.98
CA PHE A 246 21.21 -13.78 -4.69
C PHE A 246 21.24 -14.62 -5.98
N ASP A 247 22.39 -15.14 -6.42
CA ASP A 247 22.51 -15.84 -7.73
C ASP A 247 21.65 -17.10 -7.82
N ASN A 248 21.42 -17.76 -6.68
CA ASN A 248 20.53 -18.93 -6.60
C ASN A 248 19.05 -18.54 -6.66
N CYS A 249 18.65 -17.40 -6.10
CA CYS A 249 17.28 -16.89 -6.16
C CYS A 249 16.95 -16.25 -7.52
N LEU A 250 17.95 -15.69 -8.19
CA LEU A 250 17.83 -15.05 -9.51
C LEU A 250 17.93 -16.05 -10.67
N ARG A 251 18.23 -17.33 -10.39
CA ARG A 251 18.47 -18.37 -11.41
C ARG A 251 17.22 -18.64 -12.25
N ASP A 252 16.05 -18.60 -11.62
CA ASP A 252 14.76 -18.95 -12.22
C ASP A 252 14.05 -17.74 -12.89
N ASP A 253 14.60 -16.53 -12.74
CA ASP A 253 14.07 -15.30 -13.34
C ASP A 253 15.08 -14.69 -14.33
N PRO A 254 14.90 -14.90 -15.65
CA PRO A 254 15.80 -14.40 -16.67
C PRO A 254 15.83 -12.86 -16.78
N ALA A 255 14.81 -12.14 -16.31
CA ALA A 255 14.83 -10.68 -16.25
C ALA A 255 15.66 -10.19 -15.06
N ALA A 256 15.57 -10.87 -13.92
CA ALA A 256 16.36 -10.58 -12.72
C ALA A 256 17.86 -10.93 -12.88
N ARG A 257 18.15 -11.99 -13.65
CA ARG A 257 19.52 -12.45 -13.92
C ARG A 257 20.35 -11.49 -14.78
N ASN A 258 19.69 -10.80 -15.71
CA ASN A 258 20.32 -9.75 -16.53
C ASN A 258 20.42 -8.40 -15.80
N PHE A 259 19.75 -8.26 -14.65
CA PHE A 259 19.63 -7.01 -13.92
C PHE A 259 20.82 -6.72 -13.00
N LEU A 260 21.29 -7.71 -12.22
CA LEU A 260 22.42 -7.52 -11.30
C LEU A 260 23.71 -7.09 -12.03
N PRO A 261 24.08 -7.69 -13.18
CA PRO A 261 25.20 -7.21 -13.99
C PRO A 261 24.99 -5.79 -14.52
N GLN A 262 23.80 -5.46 -15.03
CA GLN A 262 23.50 -4.10 -15.50
C GLN A 262 23.53 -3.05 -14.39
N LEU A 263 23.13 -3.40 -13.16
CA LEU A 263 23.23 -2.52 -12.00
C LEU A 263 24.71 -2.25 -11.67
N LEU A 264 25.53 -3.30 -11.62
CA LEU A 264 26.98 -3.19 -11.38
C LEU A 264 27.66 -2.37 -12.47
N ASP A 265 27.31 -2.57 -13.74
CA ASP A 265 27.84 -1.81 -14.88
C ASP A 265 27.45 -0.33 -14.83
N ASN A 266 26.20 -0.01 -14.46
CA ASN A 266 25.74 1.38 -14.30
C ASN A 266 26.42 2.08 -13.12
N LEU A 267 26.81 1.34 -12.09
CA LEU A 267 27.58 1.86 -10.96
C LEU A 267 29.06 2.04 -11.34
N ALA A 268 29.57 1.31 -12.33
CA ALA A 268 30.96 1.30 -12.77
C ALA A 268 31.37 2.42 -13.77
N GLY A 269 30.47 3.27 -14.27
CA GLY A 269 30.84 4.32 -15.25
C GLY A 269 30.22 5.72 -15.04
N PRO A 270 30.87 6.84 -15.44
CA PRO A 270 32.30 7.07 -15.68
C PRO A 270 32.92 7.99 -14.60
N ALA A 271 33.88 7.49 -13.84
CA ALA A 271 34.89 8.35 -13.23
C ALA A 271 35.88 8.76 -14.35
N GLY A 272 35.89 10.05 -14.70
CA GLY A 272 36.95 10.74 -15.45
C GLY A 272 37.48 10.09 -16.74
N ARG A 273 37.04 10.58 -17.91
CA ARG A 273 37.89 10.56 -19.11
C ARG A 273 37.88 11.92 -19.79
N ALA A 274 39.09 12.48 -19.94
CA ALA A 274 39.40 13.63 -20.77
C ALA A 274 39.05 13.36 -22.26
N PRO A 275 38.77 14.39 -23.06
CA PRO A 275 38.20 14.26 -24.40
C PRO A 275 39.28 13.96 -25.44
N HIS A 276 38.94 13.24 -26.53
CA HIS A 276 39.48 13.36 -27.90
C HIS A 276 38.83 12.28 -28.83
N PRO A 277 38.80 12.46 -30.18
CA PRO A 277 37.58 12.73 -30.96
C PRO A 277 37.09 11.54 -31.83
N GLY A 278 35.86 11.65 -32.36
CA GLY A 278 35.25 10.69 -33.31
C GLY A 278 35.91 10.65 -34.72
N PRO A 279 35.31 10.05 -35.77
CA PRO A 279 33.86 9.88 -36.02
C PRO A 279 33.40 8.56 -36.72
N GLY A 280 32.07 8.36 -36.88
CA GLY A 280 31.50 7.62 -38.03
C GLY A 280 30.34 6.62 -37.76
N PRO A 281 29.15 6.73 -38.41
CA PRO A 281 27.93 6.01 -38.02
C PRO A 281 27.48 4.89 -38.99
N ARG A 282 26.61 3.94 -38.56
CA ARG A 282 25.67 3.21 -39.45
C ARG A 282 24.55 2.40 -38.72
N ASN A 283 23.30 2.74 -39.09
CA ASN A 283 22.06 1.95 -39.35
C ASN A 283 21.64 0.77 -38.44
N GLN A 284 20.50 0.87 -37.73
CA GLN A 284 19.11 0.46 -38.10
C GLN A 284 18.88 -1.07 -38.22
N ALA A 285 17.98 -1.63 -37.39
CA ALA A 285 16.77 -2.37 -37.81
C ALA A 285 16.00 -3.02 -36.63
N GLN A 286 14.67 -2.94 -36.73
CA GLN A 286 13.60 -3.54 -35.90
C GLN A 286 13.60 -5.09 -35.89
N VAL A 287 12.86 -5.71 -34.95
CA VAL A 287 11.74 -6.65 -35.21
C VAL A 287 10.94 -6.91 -33.90
N ALA A 288 9.63 -7.14 -34.06
CA ALA A 288 8.56 -7.19 -33.07
C ALA A 288 8.04 -8.61 -32.70
N HIS A 289 7.17 -8.63 -31.68
CA HIS A 289 6.08 -9.58 -31.35
C HIS A 289 6.35 -11.04 -30.94
N HIS A 290 5.91 -11.41 -29.72
CA HIS A 290 4.91 -12.48 -29.51
C HIS A 290 4.24 -12.43 -28.12
N ASP A 291 2.91 -12.46 -28.13
CA ASP A 291 1.99 -12.79 -27.02
C ASP A 291 2.00 -14.30 -26.77
N VAL A 292 1.86 -14.76 -25.51
CA VAL A 292 0.97 -15.88 -25.13
C VAL A 292 0.56 -15.77 -23.65
N ASN A 293 -0.75 -15.87 -23.49
CA ASN A 293 -1.59 -15.91 -22.30
C ASN A 293 -1.43 -17.21 -21.48
N ARG A 294 -1.46 -17.17 -20.13
CA ARG A 294 -1.98 -18.30 -19.32
C ARG A 294 -2.40 -17.89 -17.91
N SER A 295 -3.58 -18.39 -17.56
CA SER A 295 -4.40 -18.14 -16.39
C SER A 295 -4.07 -19.05 -15.20
N GLY A 296 -4.15 -18.49 -13.98
CA GLY A 296 -4.17 -19.22 -12.71
C GLY A 296 -5.37 -18.76 -11.89
N ARG A 297 -6.25 -19.70 -11.50
CA ARG A 297 -7.51 -19.45 -10.80
C ARG A 297 -7.26 -19.07 -9.34
N CYS A 298 -7.91 -18.01 -8.87
CA CYS A 298 -7.97 -17.64 -7.44
C CYS A 298 -9.41 -17.75 -6.90
N ASN A 299 -9.48 -18.07 -5.61
CA ASN A 299 -10.67 -18.38 -4.81
C ASN A 299 -11.65 -17.17 -4.72
N PRO A 300 -12.96 -17.32 -5.04
CA PRO A 300 -13.89 -16.20 -5.28
C PRO A 300 -14.24 -15.35 -4.04
N GLU A 301 -14.11 -15.86 -2.81
CA GLU A 301 -14.46 -15.08 -1.60
C GLU A 301 -13.38 -14.07 -1.19
N LEU A 302 -12.09 -14.37 -1.40
CA LEU A 302 -11.00 -13.40 -1.16
C LEU A 302 -10.89 -12.34 -2.27
N ALA A 303 -11.23 -12.70 -3.51
CA ALA A 303 -11.20 -11.79 -4.65
C ALA A 303 -12.23 -10.65 -4.52
N THR A 304 -13.33 -10.89 -3.81
CA THR A 304 -14.39 -9.88 -3.61
C THR A 304 -13.97 -8.79 -2.61
N SER A 305 -13.18 -9.13 -1.59
CA SER A 305 -12.66 -8.14 -0.63
C SER A 305 -11.56 -7.26 -1.23
N LEU A 306 -10.75 -7.83 -2.13
CA LEU A 306 -9.69 -7.11 -2.85
C LEU A 306 -10.24 -6.25 -3.99
N ARG A 307 -11.27 -6.70 -4.75
CA ARG A 307 -11.91 -5.85 -5.77
C ARG A 307 -12.54 -4.58 -5.18
N LEU A 308 -13.10 -4.68 -3.99
CA LEU A 308 -13.66 -3.52 -3.28
C LEU A 308 -12.57 -2.62 -2.68
N SER A 309 -11.34 -3.11 -2.46
CA SER A 309 -10.25 -2.34 -1.85
C SER A 309 -9.27 -1.74 -2.88
N PHE A 310 -9.22 -2.31 -4.09
CA PHE A 310 -8.23 -1.99 -5.12
C PHE A 310 -8.80 -1.67 -6.52
N GLY A 311 -10.13 -1.73 -6.69
CA GLY A 311 -10.84 -1.20 -7.86
C GLY A 311 -10.62 0.29 -8.04
#